data_AF-A0A6J7ZYZ0-F1
#
_entry.id   AF-A0A6J7ZYZ0-F1
#
_cell.length_a   1.000
_cell.length_b   1.000
_cell.length_c   1.000
_cell.angle_alpha   90.00
_cell.angle_beta   90.00
_cell.angle_gamma   90.00
#
_symmetry.space_group_name_H-M   'P 1'
#
loop_
_entity.id
_entity.type
_entity.pdbx_description
1 polymer ?
#
loop_
_entity_poly.entity_id
_entity_poly.type
_entity_poly.pdbx_seq_one_letter_code
_entity_poly.pdbx_strand_id
1 'polypeptide(L)'
;MSDSENEEESVVKRHKKEKKELQAKIQQLKHSVSKGDKKKKKEITEQITKLESELNDKHATELKELKDKSTQEVTDRLSSLETNDTEVDKKHEKAGGGDVETQEDSKEKKVSKAMKRREKQATKNKEREERIKEQELLNLTGARHIEFERIKSILKTKNLQIFEIPSDGNCLYTAISHQVPNETYETLRRKTAQYMRENPDEFLPFLTKENGDSYNEDDFETFLQKTAETAEWGGQLEVKAMSSVLHHPIEIIQGEGPLIKIGEEFGAESLTVCYHRHAFGLGEHYNSVETYVPEEEAFS
;
A
#
# COMPACT_ATOMS: atom_id res chain seq x y z
N MET A 1 1.80 29.21 -11.75
CA MET A 1 1.89 27.79 -11.37
C MET A 1 1.82 27.59 -9.86
N SER A 2 2.22 28.57 -9.02
CA SER A 2 2.14 28.45 -7.55
C SER A 2 0.74 28.62 -6.94
N ASP A 3 -0.16 29.40 -7.54
CA ASP A 3 -1.47 29.70 -6.93
C ASP A 3 -2.52 28.59 -7.17
N SER A 4 -2.51 27.94 -8.34
CA SER A 4 -3.45 26.86 -8.67
C SER A 4 -3.20 25.57 -7.87
N GLU A 5 -1.93 25.25 -7.62
CA GLU A 5 -1.54 24.10 -6.78
C GLU A 5 -1.98 24.29 -5.31
N ASN A 6 -1.97 25.53 -4.83
CA ASN A 6 -2.41 25.89 -3.48
C ASN A 6 -3.94 25.82 -3.33
N GLU A 7 -4.70 26.13 -4.38
CA GLU A 7 -6.16 26.00 -4.41
C GLU A 7 -6.64 24.54 -4.42
N GLU A 8 -6.00 23.68 -5.21
CA GLU A 8 -6.31 22.25 -5.23
C GLU A 8 -6.03 21.59 -3.87
N GLU A 9 -4.89 21.90 -3.26
CA GLU A 9 -4.52 21.36 -1.94
C GLU A 9 -5.50 21.83 -0.84
N SER A 10 -5.97 23.08 -0.91
CA SER A 10 -6.98 23.64 -0.02
C SER A 10 -8.32 22.91 -0.12
N VAL A 11 -8.76 22.61 -1.35
CA VAL A 11 -10.04 21.90 -1.60
C VAL A 11 -9.98 20.46 -1.10
N VAL A 12 -8.86 19.76 -1.31
CA VAL A 12 -8.67 18.40 -0.80
C VAL A 12 -8.65 18.37 0.74
N LYS A 13 -8.02 19.35 1.39
CA LYS A 13 -8.04 19.49 2.86
C LYS A 13 -9.46 19.73 3.38
N ARG A 14 -10.25 20.56 2.69
CA ARG A 14 -11.67 20.80 3.02
C ARG A 14 -12.50 19.52 2.86
N HIS A 15 -12.34 18.78 1.78
CA HIS A 15 -13.06 17.52 1.55
C HIS A 15 -12.77 16.48 2.64
N LYS A 16 -11.52 16.38 3.10
CA LYS A 16 -11.14 15.51 4.23
C LYS A 16 -11.87 15.89 5.51
N LYS A 17 -11.99 17.20 5.80
CA LYS A 17 -12.71 17.71 6.97
C LYS A 17 -14.21 17.41 6.89
N GLU A 18 -14.84 17.68 5.75
CA GLU A 18 -16.27 17.42 5.53
C GLU A 18 -16.62 15.92 5.64
N LYS A 19 -15.75 15.03 5.14
CA LYS A 19 -15.91 13.58 5.31
C LYS A 19 -15.86 13.16 6.79
N LYS A 20 -14.93 13.72 7.56
CA LYS A 20 -14.81 13.44 9.00
C LYS A 20 -16.04 13.91 9.78
N GLU A 21 -16.56 15.10 9.44
CA GLU A 21 -17.79 15.65 10.03
C GLU A 21 -19.03 14.80 9.67
N LEU A 22 -19.13 14.34 8.42
CA LEU A 22 -20.21 13.45 8.00
C LEU A 22 -20.17 12.12 8.76
N GLN A 23 -18.98 11.53 8.95
CA GLN A 23 -18.85 10.28 9.73
C GLN A 23 -19.29 10.46 11.18
N ALA A 24 -18.95 11.58 11.82
CA ALA A 24 -19.43 11.89 13.16
C ALA A 24 -20.97 12.02 13.21
N LYS A 25 -21.57 12.67 12.20
CA LYS A 25 -23.02 12.80 12.06
C LYS A 25 -23.71 11.44 11.82
N ILE A 26 -23.10 10.55 11.03
CA ILE A 26 -23.59 9.19 10.80
C ILE A 26 -23.57 8.38 12.09
N GLN A 27 -22.52 8.50 12.91
CA GLN A 27 -22.46 7.84 14.22
C GLN A 27 -23.58 8.33 15.14
N GLN A 28 -23.82 9.64 15.22
CA GLN A 28 -24.92 10.21 15.99
C GLN A 28 -26.29 9.72 15.52
N LEU A 29 -26.52 9.66 14.20
CA LEU A 29 -27.75 9.12 13.60
C LEU A 29 -27.93 7.63 13.88
N LYS A 30 -26.84 6.84 13.89
CA LYS A 30 -26.90 5.42 14.25
C LYS A 30 -27.21 5.22 15.74
N HIS A 31 -26.75 6.11 16.61
CA HIS A 31 -26.99 6.05 18.05
C HIS A 31 -28.37 6.56 18.47
N SER A 32 -29.05 7.37 17.65
CA SER A 32 -30.38 7.91 17.97
C SER A 32 -31.54 6.91 17.82
N VAL A 33 -31.30 5.72 17.26
CA VAL A 33 -32.31 4.67 17.09
C VAL A 33 -32.08 3.51 18.05
N SER A 34 -33.15 3.11 18.75
CA SER A 34 -33.14 1.96 19.65
C SER A 34 -33.07 0.63 18.87
N LYS A 35 -32.43 -0.38 19.45
CA LYS A 35 -32.12 -1.67 18.80
C LYS A 35 -33.35 -2.45 18.30
N GLY A 36 -34.57 -2.10 18.72
CA GLY A 36 -35.82 -2.79 18.35
C GLY A 36 -36.61 -2.15 17.20
N ASP A 37 -36.32 -0.90 16.81
CA ASP A 37 -37.17 -0.13 15.88
C ASP A 37 -36.76 -0.34 14.41
N LYS A 38 -37.17 -1.46 13.81
CA LYS A 38 -36.79 -1.85 12.42
C LYS A 38 -37.14 -0.79 11.37
N LYS A 39 -38.27 -0.09 11.53
CA LYS A 39 -38.73 0.94 10.57
C LYS A 39 -37.82 2.16 10.58
N LYS A 40 -37.51 2.71 11.76
CA LYS A 40 -36.60 3.86 11.93
C LYS A 40 -35.17 3.51 11.56
N LYS A 41 -34.72 2.26 11.82
CA LYS A 41 -33.41 1.79 11.39
C LYS A 41 -33.27 1.80 9.86
N LYS A 42 -34.31 1.39 9.13
CA LYS A 42 -34.33 1.44 7.67
C LYS A 42 -34.30 2.89 7.16
N GLU A 43 -35.12 3.75 7.74
CA GLU A 43 -35.19 5.17 7.40
C GLU A 43 -33.86 5.91 7.65
N ILE A 44 -33.20 5.67 8.79
CA ILE A 44 -31.87 6.23 9.07
C ILE A 44 -30.82 5.66 8.12
N THR A 45 -30.92 4.39 7.74
CA THR A 45 -29.99 3.81 6.77
C THR A 45 -30.15 4.48 5.39
N GLU A 46 -31.39 4.72 4.95
CA GLU A 46 -31.68 5.46 3.72
C GLU A 46 -31.20 6.91 3.79
N GLN A 47 -31.38 7.58 4.94
CA GLN A 47 -30.85 8.94 5.17
C GLN A 47 -29.32 8.99 5.16
N ILE A 48 -28.64 8.00 5.73
CA ILE A 48 -27.17 7.89 5.68
C ILE A 48 -26.70 7.73 4.23
N THR A 49 -27.32 6.82 3.46
CA THR A 49 -26.94 6.62 2.06
C THR A 49 -27.16 7.88 1.21
N LYS A 50 -28.22 8.65 1.51
CA LYS A 50 -28.49 9.90 0.82
C LYS A 50 -27.44 10.97 1.14
N LEU A 51 -27.09 11.14 2.43
CA LEU A 51 -26.08 12.12 2.85
C LEU A 51 -24.67 11.78 2.32
N GLU A 52 -24.33 10.50 2.23
CA GLU A 52 -23.07 10.04 1.64
C GLU A 52 -23.02 10.30 0.13
N SER A 53 -24.11 10.05 -0.60
CA SER A 53 -24.21 10.34 -2.04
C SER A 53 -24.09 11.83 -2.32
N GLU A 54 -24.87 12.66 -1.61
CA GLU A 54 -24.88 14.12 -1.83
C GLU A 54 -23.50 14.75 -1.58
N LEU A 55 -22.76 14.30 -0.57
CA LEU A 55 -21.42 14.82 -0.30
C LEU A 55 -20.42 14.40 -1.37
N ASN A 56 -20.49 13.16 -1.84
CA ASN A 56 -19.61 12.66 -2.91
C ASN A 56 -19.89 13.36 -4.24
N ASP A 57 -21.17 13.56 -4.60
CA ASP A 57 -21.56 14.27 -5.82
C ASP A 57 -21.08 15.73 -5.79
N LYS A 58 -21.17 16.38 -4.62
CA LYS A 58 -20.63 17.73 -4.42
C LYS A 58 -19.12 17.78 -4.59
N HIS A 59 -18.37 16.87 -3.94
CA HIS A 59 -16.90 16.81 -4.06
C HIS A 59 -16.46 16.53 -5.49
N ALA A 60 -17.15 15.63 -6.21
CA ALA A 60 -16.88 15.32 -7.61
C ALA A 60 -17.11 16.53 -8.52
N THR A 61 -18.18 17.30 -8.28
CA THR A 61 -18.49 18.51 -9.04
C THR A 61 -17.44 19.60 -8.79
N GLU A 62 -17.06 19.84 -7.52
CA GLU A 62 -16.02 20.82 -7.17
C GLU A 62 -14.66 20.49 -7.80
N LEU A 63 -14.26 19.22 -7.81
CA LEU A 63 -13.01 18.78 -8.46
C LEU A 63 -13.07 18.91 -9.98
N LYS A 64 -14.24 18.67 -10.58
CA LYS A 64 -14.43 18.84 -12.02
C LYS A 64 -14.36 20.31 -12.43
N GLU A 65 -15.00 21.20 -11.68
CA GLU A 65 -14.97 22.64 -11.92
C GLU A 65 -13.55 23.22 -11.75
N LEU A 66 -12.75 22.71 -10.82
CA LEU A 66 -11.33 23.12 -10.67
C LEU A 66 -10.48 22.68 -11.86
N LYS A 67 -10.68 21.45 -12.36
CA LYS A 67 -10.01 20.96 -13.57
C LYS A 67 -10.42 21.75 -14.82
N ASP A 68 -11.71 22.09 -14.94
CA ASP A 68 -12.22 22.87 -16.06
C ASP A 68 -11.68 24.32 -16.02
N LYS A 69 -11.53 24.92 -14.83
CA LYS A 69 -10.88 26.24 -14.65
C LYS A 69 -9.38 26.22 -14.99
N SER A 70 -8.65 25.21 -14.54
CA SER A 70 -7.24 25.01 -14.88
C SER A 70 -7.05 24.85 -16.40
N THR A 71 -7.97 24.16 -17.06
CA THR A 71 -7.95 23.99 -18.53
C THR A 71 -8.25 25.31 -19.26
N GLN A 72 -9.19 26.12 -18.76
CA GLN A 72 -9.51 27.44 -19.32
C GLN A 72 -8.35 28.44 -19.19
N GLU A 73 -7.64 28.48 -18.05
CA GLU A 73 -6.47 29.34 -17.85
C GLU A 73 -5.28 28.97 -18.77
N VAL A 74 -5.14 27.69 -19.13
CA VAL A 74 -4.13 27.22 -20.08
C VAL A 74 -4.52 27.60 -21.52
N THR A 75 -5.81 27.53 -21.89
CA THR A 75 -6.28 27.96 -23.22
C THR A 75 -6.20 29.48 -23.44
N ASP A 76 -6.44 30.31 -22.41
CA ASP A 76 -6.30 31.77 -22.51
C ASP A 76 -4.83 32.23 -22.59
N ARG A 77 -3.89 31.42 -22.08
CA ARG A 77 -2.45 31.67 -22.24
C ARG A 77 -1.91 31.24 -23.61
N LEU A 78 -2.57 30.30 -24.28
CA LEU A 78 -2.18 29.79 -25.60
C LEU A 78 -2.69 30.65 -26.77
N SER A 79 -3.69 31.51 -26.55
CA SER A 79 -4.29 32.36 -27.59
C SER A 79 -3.47 33.63 -27.92
N SER A 80 -2.32 33.85 -27.28
CA SER A 80 -1.48 35.04 -27.44
C SER A 80 -0.23 34.88 -28.33
N LEU A 81 -0.04 33.75 -29.01
CA LEU A 81 1.03 33.59 -30.02
C LEU A 81 0.51 32.91 -31.30
N GLU A 82 0.46 33.73 -32.37
CA GLU A 82 0.55 33.42 -33.81
C GLU A 82 -0.46 32.41 -34.41
N THR A 83 -1.48 32.84 -35.16
CA THR A 83 -1.53 33.23 -36.60
C THR A 83 -1.05 32.21 -37.63
N ASN A 84 -2.00 31.87 -38.51
CA ASN A 84 -1.93 31.40 -39.90
C ASN A 84 -2.07 29.90 -40.23
N ASP A 85 -3.28 29.62 -40.73
CA ASP A 85 -3.65 28.86 -41.93
C ASP A 85 -3.28 27.38 -42.08
N THR A 86 -4.31 26.54 -42.11
CA THR A 86 -4.85 26.05 -43.40
C THR A 86 -6.25 25.46 -43.24
N GLU A 87 -7.17 25.95 -44.07
CA GLU A 87 -8.50 25.40 -44.37
C GLU A 87 -8.39 24.03 -45.07
N VAL A 88 -9.30 23.07 -44.78
CA VAL A 88 -9.98 22.23 -45.79
C VAL A 88 -11.35 21.76 -45.26
N ASP A 89 -12.38 22.42 -45.76
CA ASP A 89 -13.58 21.93 -46.45
C ASP A 89 -14.64 20.98 -45.82
N LYS A 90 -15.86 21.28 -46.29
CA LYS A 90 -17.22 21.01 -45.83
C LYS A 90 -17.80 19.68 -46.31
N LYS A 91 -18.92 19.34 -45.64
CA LYS A 91 -20.23 18.80 -46.13
C LYS A 91 -20.58 17.48 -45.44
N HIS A 92 -21.65 17.38 -44.63
CA HIS A 92 -23.09 17.55 -44.91
C HIS A 92 -23.62 16.46 -45.85
N GLU A 93 -24.28 15.44 -45.29
CA GLU A 93 -25.45 14.82 -45.91
C GLU A 93 -26.48 14.39 -44.85
N LYS A 94 -27.73 14.59 -45.25
CA LYS A 94 -29.01 14.40 -44.55
C LYS A 94 -29.85 13.62 -45.57
N ALA A 95 -30.61 12.62 -45.14
CA ALA A 95 -32.00 12.32 -45.59
C ALA A 95 -32.38 10.83 -45.56
N GLY A 96 -33.67 10.60 -45.27
CA GLY A 96 -34.43 9.35 -45.46
C GLY A 96 -34.96 8.83 -44.11
N GLY A 97 -36.19 9.10 -43.65
CA GLY A 97 -37.43 9.42 -44.34
C GLY A 97 -38.23 8.14 -44.60
N GLY A 98 -39.20 7.81 -43.74
CA GLY A 98 -40.09 6.66 -43.93
C GLY A 98 -40.97 6.35 -42.71
N ASP A 99 -42.03 7.13 -42.52
CA ASP A 99 -43.18 6.85 -41.64
C ASP A 99 -44.02 5.68 -42.21
N VAL A 100 -44.35 4.69 -41.37
CA VAL A 100 -45.65 3.96 -41.39
C VAL A 100 -45.94 3.48 -39.96
N GLU A 101 -46.95 4.10 -39.33
CA GLU A 101 -47.63 3.58 -38.14
C GLU A 101 -48.33 2.25 -38.46
N THR A 102 -48.24 1.24 -37.58
CA THR A 102 -49.41 0.72 -36.84
C THR A 102 -49.06 -0.42 -35.86
N GLN A 103 -49.69 -0.32 -34.68
CA GLN A 103 -50.16 -1.38 -33.78
C GLN A 103 -49.23 -1.96 -32.69
N GLU A 104 -49.50 -1.45 -31.48
CA GLU A 104 -49.64 -2.13 -30.19
C GLU A 104 -49.34 -3.64 -30.13
N ASP A 105 -48.28 -4.02 -29.41
CA ASP A 105 -48.33 -5.16 -28.48
C ASP A 105 -47.32 -4.95 -27.34
N SER A 106 -47.83 -4.57 -26.17
CA SER A 106 -47.09 -4.36 -24.93
C SER A 106 -46.72 -5.71 -24.29
N LYS A 107 -45.62 -6.33 -24.75
CA LYS A 107 -44.99 -7.47 -24.05
C LYS A 107 -43.82 -7.01 -23.20
N GLU A 108 -44.10 -6.71 -21.94
CA GLU A 108 -43.10 -6.64 -20.87
C GLU A 108 -42.34 -7.97 -20.81
N LYS A 109 -41.12 -7.99 -21.38
CA LYS A 109 -40.19 -9.11 -21.22
C LYS A 109 -39.77 -9.20 -19.76
N LYS A 110 -40.43 -10.08 -19.00
CA LYS A 110 -40.04 -10.43 -17.62
C LYS A 110 -38.62 -10.97 -17.62
N VAL A 111 -37.66 -10.15 -17.18
CA VAL A 111 -36.25 -10.50 -16.99
C VAL A 111 -36.16 -11.78 -16.16
N SER A 112 -35.57 -12.82 -16.75
CA SER A 112 -35.44 -14.16 -16.16
C SER A 112 -34.71 -14.10 -14.80
N LYS A 113 -35.12 -14.95 -13.84
CA LYS A 113 -34.45 -15.12 -12.54
C LYS A 113 -32.94 -15.42 -12.69
N ALA A 114 -32.52 -16.07 -13.78
CA ALA A 114 -31.11 -16.33 -14.07
C ALA A 114 -30.34 -15.06 -14.48
N MET A 115 -30.99 -14.16 -15.21
CA MET A 115 -30.42 -12.88 -15.65
C MET A 115 -30.22 -11.94 -14.45
N LYS A 116 -31.20 -11.86 -13.54
CA LYS A 116 -31.08 -11.11 -12.28
C LYS A 116 -29.95 -11.62 -11.36
N ARG A 117 -29.67 -12.93 -11.36
CA ARG A 117 -28.53 -13.49 -10.60
C ARG A 117 -27.18 -13.11 -11.22
N ARG A 118 -27.08 -13.13 -12.55
CA ARG A 118 -25.86 -12.71 -13.27
C ARG A 118 -25.60 -11.22 -13.11
N GLU A 119 -26.62 -10.37 -13.24
CA GLU A 119 -26.50 -8.93 -12.98
C GLU A 119 -26.04 -8.64 -11.56
N LYS A 120 -26.64 -9.28 -10.55
CA LYS A 120 -26.23 -9.10 -9.14
C LYS A 120 -24.79 -9.56 -8.86
N GLN A 121 -24.30 -10.57 -9.58
CA GLN A 121 -22.90 -11.00 -9.46
C GLN A 121 -21.97 -10.03 -10.19
N ALA A 122 -22.37 -9.55 -11.37
CA ALA A 122 -21.61 -8.57 -12.14
C ALA A 122 -21.46 -7.24 -11.38
N THR A 123 -22.54 -6.75 -10.75
CA THR A 123 -22.47 -5.54 -9.92
C THR A 123 -21.55 -5.74 -8.71
N LYS A 124 -21.64 -6.88 -8.01
CA LYS A 124 -20.72 -7.19 -6.89
C LYS A 124 -19.25 -7.31 -7.31
N ASN A 125 -18.98 -7.91 -8.47
CA ASN A 125 -17.63 -8.02 -9.00
C ASN A 125 -17.10 -6.64 -9.37
N LYS A 126 -17.92 -5.80 -10.03
CA LYS A 126 -17.57 -4.42 -10.35
C LYS A 126 -17.32 -3.57 -9.10
N GLU A 127 -18.18 -3.65 -8.09
CA GLU A 127 -17.98 -2.99 -6.79
C GLU A 127 -16.72 -3.50 -6.05
N ARG A 128 -16.33 -4.76 -6.25
CA ARG A 128 -15.08 -5.31 -5.72
C ARG A 128 -13.88 -4.75 -6.47
N GLU A 129 -13.93 -4.73 -7.80
CA GLU A 129 -12.88 -4.18 -8.66
C GLU A 129 -12.69 -2.68 -8.45
N GLU A 130 -13.78 -1.91 -8.32
CA GLU A 130 -13.73 -0.48 -8.02
C GLU A 130 -13.08 -0.21 -6.65
N ARG A 131 -13.41 -0.99 -5.61
CA ARG A 131 -12.73 -0.91 -4.31
C ARG A 131 -11.25 -1.30 -4.37
N ILE A 132 -10.90 -2.31 -5.17
CA ILE A 132 -9.50 -2.69 -5.38
C ILE A 132 -8.74 -1.53 -6.04
N LYS A 133 -9.29 -0.94 -7.11
CA LYS A 133 -8.69 0.20 -7.81
C LYS A 133 -8.55 1.44 -6.92
N GLU A 134 -9.54 1.74 -6.09
CA GLU A 134 -9.48 2.84 -5.13
C GLU A 134 -8.37 2.60 -4.09
N GLN A 135 -8.27 1.36 -3.57
CA GLN A 135 -7.21 0.99 -2.64
C GLN A 135 -5.82 1.02 -3.30
N GLU A 136 -5.69 0.60 -4.55
CA GLU A 136 -4.44 0.70 -5.33
C GLU A 136 -4.02 2.16 -5.51
N LEU A 137 -4.97 3.06 -5.83
CA LEU A 137 -4.72 4.49 -5.96
C LEU A 137 -4.27 5.13 -4.65
N LEU A 138 -4.85 4.71 -3.52
CA LEU A 138 -4.40 5.12 -2.19
C LEU A 138 -3.01 4.56 -1.87
N ASN A 139 -2.73 3.31 -2.25
CA ASN A 139 -1.45 2.66 -2.04
C ASN A 139 -0.32 3.36 -2.82
N LEU A 140 -0.59 3.91 -4.01
CA LEU A 140 0.36 4.72 -4.79
C LEU A 140 0.87 5.95 -4.02
N THR A 141 0.04 6.57 -3.19
CA THR A 141 0.46 7.67 -2.30
C THR A 141 0.74 7.21 -0.87
N GLY A 142 0.65 5.91 -0.64
CA GLY A 142 0.74 5.31 0.68
C GLY A 142 2.18 5.26 1.18
N ALA A 143 2.34 5.23 2.51
CA ALA A 143 3.64 5.10 3.16
C ALA A 143 4.45 3.91 2.63
N ARG A 144 3.79 2.80 2.29
CA ARG A 144 4.40 1.62 1.65
C ARG A 144 5.10 1.96 0.32
N HIS A 145 4.40 2.62 -0.61
CA HIS A 145 4.97 2.90 -1.92
C HIS A 145 6.11 3.91 -1.80
N ILE A 146 5.93 4.95 -0.98
CA ILE A 146 6.97 5.94 -0.72
C ILE A 146 8.22 5.28 -0.11
N GLU A 147 8.05 4.40 0.88
CA GLU A 147 9.16 3.64 1.47
C GLU A 147 9.86 2.75 0.44
N PHE A 148 9.08 2.02 -0.36
CA PHE A 148 9.60 1.11 -1.37
C PHE A 148 10.41 1.85 -2.45
N GLU A 149 9.91 2.98 -2.96
CA GLU A 149 10.62 3.79 -3.95
C GLU A 149 11.91 4.41 -3.39
N ARG A 150 11.92 4.80 -2.11
CA ARG A 150 13.14 5.29 -1.44
C ARG A 150 14.18 4.18 -1.32
N ILE A 151 13.80 3.00 -0.85
CA ILE A 151 14.71 1.85 -0.75
C ILE A 151 15.25 1.49 -2.14
N LYS A 152 14.38 1.40 -3.15
CA LYS A 152 14.76 1.13 -4.55
C LYS A 152 15.76 2.16 -5.08
N SER A 153 15.55 3.44 -4.77
CA SER A 153 16.47 4.52 -5.14
C SER A 153 17.85 4.35 -4.49
N ILE A 154 17.90 4.00 -3.19
CA ILE A 154 19.17 3.75 -2.49
C ILE A 154 19.90 2.55 -3.11
N LEU A 155 19.19 1.43 -3.32
CA LEU A 155 19.77 0.21 -3.90
C LEU A 155 20.33 0.43 -5.30
N LYS A 156 19.64 1.22 -6.13
CA LYS A 156 20.10 1.55 -7.48
C LYS A 156 21.46 2.24 -7.47
N THR A 157 21.75 3.10 -6.48
CA THR A 157 23.09 3.72 -6.34
C THR A 157 24.19 2.72 -6.02
N LYS A 158 23.83 1.54 -5.49
CA LYS A 158 24.72 0.43 -5.17
C LYS A 158 24.72 -0.67 -6.24
N ASN A 159 24.05 -0.47 -7.38
CA ASN A 159 23.82 -1.49 -8.42
C ASN A 159 23.12 -2.76 -7.90
N LEU A 160 22.17 -2.57 -6.97
CA LEU A 160 21.35 -3.62 -6.37
C LEU A 160 19.87 -3.40 -6.64
N GLN A 161 19.07 -4.46 -6.50
CA GLN A 161 17.62 -4.41 -6.47
C GLN A 161 17.05 -5.29 -5.35
N ILE A 162 15.77 -5.08 -5.01
CA ILE A 162 15.08 -5.85 -3.98
C ILE A 162 14.83 -7.26 -4.51
N PHE A 163 15.20 -8.25 -3.72
CA PHE A 163 14.75 -9.62 -3.88
C PHE A 163 13.66 -9.91 -2.84
N GLU A 164 12.43 -10.14 -3.30
CA GLU A 164 11.26 -10.31 -2.42
C GLU A 164 11.33 -11.64 -1.64
N ILE A 165 11.23 -11.54 -0.32
CA ILE A 165 11.19 -12.68 0.61
C ILE A 165 9.74 -12.93 1.04
N PRO A 166 9.32 -14.19 1.25
CA PRO A 166 8.00 -14.48 1.76
C PRO A 166 7.72 -13.74 3.08
N SER A 167 6.53 -13.13 3.17
CA SER A 167 6.06 -12.41 4.37
C SER A 167 5.65 -13.36 5.49
N ASP A 168 6.61 -14.07 6.07
CA ASP A 168 6.46 -14.86 7.27
C ASP A 168 7.41 -14.36 8.38
N GLY A 169 7.36 -15.00 9.55
CA GLY A 169 8.23 -14.63 10.65
C GLY A 169 9.69 -15.07 10.52
N ASN A 170 10.06 -15.73 9.42
CA ASN A 170 11.43 -16.09 9.09
C ASN A 170 12.12 -15.06 8.19
N CYS A 171 11.41 -14.03 7.72
CA CYS A 171 11.89 -13.10 6.71
C CYS A 171 13.32 -12.59 6.93
N LEU A 172 13.71 -12.21 8.15
CA LEU A 172 15.08 -11.78 8.46
C LEU A 172 16.11 -12.88 8.13
N TYR A 173 15.90 -14.09 8.65
CA TYR A 173 16.80 -15.22 8.47
C TYR A 173 16.85 -15.66 7.01
N THR A 174 15.70 -15.69 6.34
CA THR A 174 15.61 -16.03 4.91
C THR A 174 16.32 -14.99 4.05
N ALA A 175 16.18 -13.70 4.37
CA ALA A 175 16.85 -12.62 3.66
C ALA A 175 18.38 -12.70 3.76
N ILE A 176 18.90 -13.04 4.95
CA ILE A 176 20.34 -13.21 5.18
C ILE A 176 20.84 -14.52 4.58
N SER A 177 20.13 -15.64 4.74
CA SER A 177 20.54 -16.91 4.13
C SER A 177 20.57 -16.84 2.61
N HIS A 178 19.71 -16.02 2.00
CA HIS A 178 19.78 -15.75 0.56
C HIS A 178 21.11 -15.09 0.13
N GLN A 179 21.73 -14.28 0.99
CA GLN A 179 23.03 -13.65 0.73
C GLN A 179 24.22 -14.60 0.96
N VAL A 180 24.01 -15.76 1.61
CA VAL A 180 25.10 -16.64 2.07
C VAL A 180 24.97 -18.03 1.42
N PRO A 181 25.88 -18.41 0.52
CA PRO A 181 25.86 -19.73 -0.09
C PRO A 181 25.93 -20.85 0.95
N ASN A 182 25.10 -21.88 0.77
CA ASN A 182 25.02 -23.08 1.63
C ASN A 182 24.49 -22.84 3.06
N GLU A 183 23.90 -21.69 3.35
CA GLU A 183 23.18 -21.46 4.60
C GLU A 183 21.66 -21.56 4.37
N THR A 184 20.94 -22.17 5.32
CA THR A 184 19.47 -22.13 5.34
C THR A 184 18.99 -21.27 6.51
N TYR A 185 17.75 -20.79 6.46
CA TYR A 185 17.23 -19.99 7.56
C TYR A 185 17.15 -20.82 8.87
N GLU A 186 16.91 -22.14 8.80
CA GLU A 186 16.86 -23.03 9.97
C GLU A 186 18.24 -23.28 10.58
N THR A 187 19.29 -23.41 9.75
CA THR A 187 20.65 -23.52 10.26
C THR A 187 21.08 -22.19 10.89
N LEU A 188 20.74 -21.08 10.25
CA LEU A 188 21.09 -19.75 10.74
C LEU A 188 20.38 -19.42 12.06
N ARG A 189 19.09 -19.73 12.20
CA ARG A 189 18.35 -19.60 13.48
C ARG A 189 19.05 -20.33 14.63
N ARG A 190 19.42 -21.60 14.40
CA ARG A 190 20.10 -22.42 15.42
C ARG A 190 21.48 -21.87 15.79
N LYS A 191 22.28 -21.46 14.80
CA LYS A 191 23.59 -20.84 15.03
C LYS A 191 23.46 -19.51 15.78
N THR A 192 22.46 -18.70 15.44
CA THR A 192 22.17 -17.42 16.09
C THR A 192 21.87 -17.64 17.57
N ALA A 193 20.91 -18.53 17.88
CA ALA A 193 20.56 -18.85 19.26
C ALA A 193 21.72 -19.48 20.03
N GLN A 194 22.52 -20.33 19.39
CA GLN A 194 23.72 -20.91 20.00
C GLN A 194 24.76 -19.82 20.33
N TYR A 195 25.05 -18.90 19.40
CA TYR A 195 25.99 -17.82 19.63
C TYR A 195 25.53 -16.89 20.76
N MET A 196 24.25 -16.56 20.80
CA MET A 196 23.68 -15.76 21.89
C MET A 196 23.79 -16.47 23.25
N ARG A 197 23.61 -17.80 23.29
CA ARG A 197 23.82 -18.62 24.50
C ARG A 197 25.26 -18.59 24.99
N GLU A 198 26.22 -18.64 24.06
CA GLU A 198 27.65 -18.65 24.38
C GLU A 198 28.17 -17.27 24.83
N ASN A 199 27.42 -16.20 24.56
CA ASN A 199 27.81 -14.81 24.85
C ASN A 199 26.68 -14.03 25.58
N PRO A 200 26.15 -14.52 26.72
CA PRO A 200 24.94 -13.96 27.33
C PRO A 200 25.08 -12.50 27.74
N ASP A 201 26.27 -12.07 28.18
CA ASP A 201 26.56 -10.70 28.62
C ASP A 201 26.33 -9.66 27.52
N GLU A 202 26.37 -10.07 26.25
CA GLU A 202 26.17 -9.18 25.11
C GLU A 202 24.69 -8.99 24.72
N PHE A 203 23.81 -9.89 25.16
CA PHE A 203 22.41 -9.96 24.70
C PHE A 203 21.42 -9.81 25.84
N LEU A 204 21.65 -10.49 26.96
CA LEU A 204 20.76 -10.52 28.12
C LEU A 204 20.39 -9.11 28.65
N PRO A 205 21.32 -8.14 28.75
CA PRO A 205 20.99 -6.80 29.25
C PRO A 205 19.99 -6.01 28.38
N PHE A 206 19.78 -6.42 27.13
CA PHE A 206 18.91 -5.75 26.17
C PHE A 206 17.53 -6.43 26.04
N LEU A 207 17.31 -7.54 26.74
CA LEU A 207 16.06 -8.28 26.71
C LEU A 207 15.15 -7.89 27.87
N THR A 208 13.91 -7.52 27.53
CA THR A 208 12.87 -7.10 28.47
C THR A 208 11.56 -7.82 28.19
N LYS A 209 10.85 -8.19 29.24
CA LYS A 209 9.52 -8.79 29.16
C LYS A 209 8.47 -7.73 28.78
N GLU A 210 7.27 -8.18 28.42
CA GLU A 210 6.14 -7.28 28.10
C GLU A 210 5.77 -6.34 29.25
N ASN A 211 6.04 -6.74 30.50
CA ASN A 211 5.80 -5.94 31.69
C ASN A 211 6.94 -4.93 31.99
N GLY A 212 8.00 -4.92 31.18
CA GLY A 212 9.18 -4.04 31.33
C GLY A 212 10.28 -4.60 32.22
N ASP A 213 10.10 -5.77 32.83
CA ASP A 213 11.14 -6.40 33.65
C ASP A 213 12.26 -6.98 32.79
N SER A 214 13.49 -6.96 33.31
CA SER A 214 14.64 -7.62 32.68
C SER A 214 14.46 -9.14 32.65
N TYR A 215 15.02 -9.78 31.64
CA TYR A 215 15.08 -11.24 31.55
C TYR A 215 16.01 -11.81 32.63
N ASN A 216 15.62 -12.94 33.22
CA ASN A 216 16.52 -13.82 33.95
C ASN A 216 17.08 -14.92 33.03
N GLU A 217 17.90 -15.82 33.58
CA GLU A 217 18.50 -16.93 32.82
C GLU A 217 17.46 -17.87 32.19
N ASP A 218 16.37 -18.19 32.90
CA ASP A 218 15.31 -19.08 32.40
C ASP A 218 14.50 -18.42 31.26
N ASP A 219 14.22 -17.11 31.37
CA ASP A 219 13.56 -16.34 30.32
C ASP A 219 14.44 -16.27 29.07
N PHE A 220 15.74 -16.10 29.27
CA PHE A 220 16.71 -16.05 28.19
C PHE A 220 16.77 -17.39 27.44
N GLU A 221 16.89 -18.51 28.15
CA GLU A 221 16.89 -19.82 27.51
C GLU A 221 15.59 -20.09 26.74
N THR A 222 14.44 -19.68 27.30
CA THR A 222 13.15 -19.78 26.61
C THR A 222 13.15 -18.98 25.31
N PHE A 223 13.68 -17.76 25.33
CA PHE A 223 13.80 -16.90 24.16
C PHE A 223 14.75 -17.47 23.11
N LEU A 224 15.88 -18.04 23.52
CA LEU A 224 16.83 -18.70 22.62
C LEU A 224 16.21 -19.94 21.97
N GLN A 225 15.42 -20.72 22.72
CA GLN A 225 14.69 -21.85 22.16
C GLN A 225 13.69 -21.39 21.09
N LYS A 226 12.90 -20.35 21.37
CA LYS A 226 11.96 -19.81 20.38
C LYS A 226 12.67 -19.27 19.15
N THR A 227 13.79 -18.57 19.34
CA THR A 227 14.65 -18.05 18.26
C THR A 227 15.12 -19.18 17.34
N ALA A 228 15.52 -20.31 17.91
CA ALA A 228 16.02 -21.48 17.19
C ALA A 228 14.93 -22.32 16.49
N GLU A 229 13.75 -22.48 17.12
CA GLU A 229 12.77 -23.51 16.75
C GLU A 229 11.46 -22.97 16.16
N THR A 230 11.21 -21.66 16.24
CA THR A 230 9.95 -21.06 15.81
C THR A 230 10.15 -19.98 14.76
N ALA A 231 9.04 -19.52 14.16
CA ALA A 231 9.03 -18.39 13.24
C ALA A 231 8.85 -17.05 13.98
N GLU A 232 9.45 -16.88 15.16
CA GLU A 232 9.43 -15.58 15.84
C GLU A 232 10.31 -14.58 15.08
N TRP A 233 9.83 -13.33 15.02
CA TRP A 233 10.48 -12.25 14.27
C TRP A 233 11.82 -11.92 14.90
N GLY A 234 12.88 -11.91 14.08
CA GLY A 234 14.18 -11.44 14.52
C GLY A 234 14.31 -9.92 14.37
N GLY A 235 15.12 -9.32 15.23
CA GLY A 235 15.45 -7.91 15.23
C GLY A 235 16.95 -7.67 15.31
N GLN A 236 17.34 -6.57 15.95
CA GLN A 236 18.72 -6.10 15.98
C GLN A 236 19.67 -7.05 16.72
N LEU A 237 19.22 -7.72 17.78
CA LEU A 237 20.04 -8.66 18.55
C LEU A 237 20.40 -9.89 17.70
N GLU A 238 19.43 -10.40 16.95
CA GLU A 238 19.62 -11.52 16.03
C GLU A 238 20.57 -11.12 14.89
N VAL A 239 20.44 -9.90 14.35
CA VAL A 239 21.38 -9.38 13.34
C VAL A 239 22.81 -9.32 13.89
N LYS A 240 22.99 -8.82 15.12
CA LYS A 240 24.31 -8.78 15.77
C LYS A 240 24.89 -10.18 15.91
N ALA A 241 24.11 -11.13 16.42
CA ALA A 241 24.54 -12.51 16.56
C ALA A 241 24.87 -13.17 15.20
N MET A 242 24.03 -12.97 14.18
CA MET A 242 24.27 -13.51 12.83
C MET A 242 25.53 -12.91 12.19
N SER A 243 25.78 -11.62 12.38
CA SER A 243 26.99 -10.99 11.88
C SER A 243 28.25 -11.65 12.47
N SER A 244 28.24 -11.93 13.78
CA SER A 244 29.32 -12.66 14.45
C SER A 244 29.44 -14.11 14.00
N VAL A 245 28.33 -14.83 13.85
CA VAL A 245 28.32 -16.22 13.35
C VAL A 245 28.92 -16.30 11.95
N LEU A 246 28.51 -15.40 11.07
CA LEU A 246 28.91 -15.40 9.67
C LEU A 246 30.27 -14.74 9.44
N HIS A 247 30.78 -13.97 10.40
CA HIS A 247 31.99 -13.16 10.27
C HIS A 247 31.91 -12.18 9.09
N HIS A 248 30.72 -11.61 8.87
CA HIS A 248 30.47 -10.62 7.84
C HIS A 248 29.68 -9.46 8.44
N PRO A 249 29.99 -8.20 8.08
CA PRO A 249 29.13 -7.08 8.42
C PRO A 249 27.74 -7.28 7.78
N ILE A 250 26.68 -6.86 8.46
CA ILE A 250 25.32 -6.83 7.90
C ILE A 250 24.91 -5.36 7.72
N GLU A 251 24.59 -4.99 6.49
CA GLU A 251 24.10 -3.66 6.11
C GLU A 251 22.58 -3.72 5.93
N ILE A 252 21.84 -2.92 6.70
CA ILE A 252 20.38 -2.82 6.63
C ILE A 252 20.01 -1.48 6.00
N ILE A 253 19.42 -1.55 4.81
CA ILE A 253 18.89 -0.41 4.08
C ILE A 253 17.41 -0.23 4.45
N GLN A 254 17.03 0.99 4.85
CA GLN A 254 15.65 1.35 5.20
C GLN A 254 15.25 2.65 4.50
N GLY A 255 13.95 2.83 4.26
CA GLY A 255 13.44 4.01 3.54
C GLY A 255 13.53 5.33 4.33
N GLU A 256 13.64 5.25 5.65
CA GLU A 256 13.81 6.39 6.56
C GLU A 256 14.79 6.05 7.67
N GLY A 257 15.64 7.02 8.03
CA GLY A 257 16.61 6.89 9.11
C GLY A 257 18.05 6.65 8.62
N PRO A 258 19.00 6.50 9.56
CA PRO A 258 20.39 6.25 9.22
C PRO A 258 20.57 4.85 8.62
N LEU A 259 21.60 4.70 7.80
CA LEU A 259 22.11 3.39 7.39
C LEU A 259 22.56 2.64 8.66
N ILE A 260 22.07 1.42 8.85
CA ILE A 260 22.47 0.57 9.97
C ILE A 260 23.46 -0.45 9.44
N LYS A 261 24.67 -0.47 10.03
CA LYS A 261 25.68 -1.46 9.73
C LYS A 261 26.18 -2.07 11.04
N ILE A 262 26.18 -3.40 11.10
CA ILE A 262 26.53 -4.16 12.30
C ILE A 262 27.66 -5.13 11.92
N GLY A 263 28.66 -5.29 12.79
CA GLY A 263 29.82 -6.15 12.53
C GLY A 263 30.88 -5.54 11.61
N GLU A 264 31.07 -4.22 11.66
CA GLU A 264 32.08 -3.51 10.86
C GLU A 264 33.52 -4.01 11.14
N GLU A 265 33.73 -4.62 12.30
CA GLU A 265 35.01 -5.21 12.73
C GLU A 265 35.47 -6.40 11.87
N PHE A 266 34.57 -7.08 11.15
CA PHE A 266 34.92 -8.33 10.45
C PHE A 266 35.69 -8.13 9.13
N GLY A 267 35.78 -6.90 8.62
CA GLY A 267 36.58 -6.58 7.41
C GLY A 267 36.15 -7.25 6.10
N ALA A 268 35.14 -8.13 6.13
CA ALA A 268 34.57 -8.81 4.97
C ALA A 268 33.55 -7.92 4.23
N GLU A 269 33.11 -8.38 3.06
CA GLU A 269 32.02 -7.74 2.32
C GLU A 269 30.71 -7.80 3.11
N SER A 270 29.89 -6.76 2.99
CA SER A 270 28.67 -6.65 3.80
C SER A 270 27.52 -7.42 3.17
N LEU A 271 26.86 -8.27 3.98
CA LEU A 271 25.60 -8.89 3.61
C LEU A 271 24.51 -7.82 3.68
N THR A 272 23.87 -7.55 2.55
CA THR A 272 22.92 -6.42 2.45
C THR A 272 21.49 -6.92 2.50
N VAL A 273 20.66 -6.29 3.33
CA VAL A 273 19.22 -6.58 3.43
C VAL A 273 18.42 -5.28 3.48
N CYS A 274 17.15 -5.35 3.12
CA CYS A 274 16.24 -4.22 3.16
C CYS A 274 15.23 -4.40 4.28
N TYR A 275 15.06 -3.38 5.11
CA TYR A 275 14.04 -3.33 6.14
C TYR A 275 12.91 -2.37 5.73
N HIS A 276 11.70 -2.89 5.73
CA HIS A 276 10.48 -2.17 5.40
C HIS A 276 9.58 -2.12 6.62
N ARG A 277 9.19 -0.92 7.07
CA ARG A 277 8.22 -0.73 8.16
C ARG A 277 6.78 -0.89 7.69
N HIS A 278 6.53 -0.67 6.40
CA HIS A 278 5.20 -0.58 5.82
C HIS A 278 4.97 -1.58 4.67
N ALA A 279 5.82 -2.60 4.52
CA ALA A 279 5.72 -3.57 3.43
C ALA A 279 4.40 -4.34 3.40
N PHE A 280 3.86 -4.73 4.56
CA PHE A 280 2.62 -5.49 4.64
C PHE A 280 1.64 -4.91 5.65
N GLY A 281 0.37 -5.35 5.60
CA GLY A 281 -0.64 -4.94 6.57
C GLY A 281 -0.31 -5.31 8.03
N LEU A 282 0.63 -6.25 8.22
CA LEU A 282 1.15 -6.68 9.53
C LEU A 282 2.38 -5.85 9.99
N GLY A 283 2.87 -4.92 9.17
CA GLY A 283 3.97 -4.03 9.52
C GLY A 283 5.30 -4.44 8.91
N GLU A 284 6.28 -4.67 9.79
CA GLU A 284 7.71 -4.72 9.46
C GLU A 284 8.10 -5.99 8.68
N HIS A 285 9.11 -5.88 7.82
CA HIS A 285 9.55 -6.99 6.98
C HIS A 285 10.97 -6.81 6.47
N TYR A 286 11.70 -7.92 6.31
CA TYR A 286 13.02 -7.94 5.70
C TYR A 286 12.96 -8.59 4.32
N ASN A 287 13.52 -7.90 3.32
CA ASN A 287 13.81 -8.43 2.00
C ASN A 287 15.32 -8.62 1.82
N SER A 288 15.70 -9.51 0.91
CA SER A 288 17.09 -9.62 0.46
C SER A 288 17.35 -8.65 -0.69
N VAL A 289 18.57 -8.66 -1.19
CA VAL A 289 18.95 -7.90 -2.39
C VAL A 289 19.62 -8.82 -3.40
N GLU A 290 19.61 -8.40 -4.65
CA GLU A 290 20.37 -9.06 -5.72
C GLU A 290 20.96 -8.01 -6.66
N THR A 291 21.88 -8.45 -7.53
CA THR A 291 22.47 -7.58 -8.54
C THR A 291 21.38 -6.95 -9.39
N TYR A 292 21.47 -5.63 -9.62
CA TYR A 292 20.54 -4.94 -10.50
C TYR A 292 20.64 -5.47 -11.93
N VAL A 293 19.53 -5.94 -12.48
CA VAL A 293 19.40 -6.34 -13.89
C VAL A 293 18.50 -5.31 -14.59
N PRO A 294 19.00 -4.57 -15.60
CA PRO A 294 18.18 -3.66 -16.38
C PRO A 294 17.04 -4.40 -17.09
N GLU A 295 15.86 -3.78 -17.18
CA GLU A 295 14.65 -4.38 -17.79
C GLU A 295 14.85 -4.85 -19.24
N GLU A 296 15.86 -4.34 -19.96
CA GLU A 296 16.18 -4.74 -21.34
C GLU A 296 16.85 -6.14 -21.44
N GLU A 297 17.50 -6.63 -20.38
CA GLU A 297 18.18 -7.93 -20.37
C GLU A 297 17.33 -9.06 -19.78
N ALA A 298 16.25 -8.75 -19.06
CA ALA A 298 15.41 -9.75 -18.38
C ALA A 298 14.54 -10.61 -19.33
N PHE A 299 14.49 -10.27 -20.62
CA PHE A 299 13.69 -10.95 -21.65
C PHE A 299 14.52 -11.56 -22.80
N SER A 300 15.85 -11.58 -22.69
CA SER A 300 16.76 -12.26 -23.63
C SER A 300 17.20 -13.62 -23.08
#